data_AF-A0A850Q3U5-F1
#
_entry.id   AF-A0A850Q3U5-F1
#
_cell.length_a   1.000
_cell.length_b   1.000
_cell.length_c   1.000
_cell.angle_alpha   90.00
_cell.angle_beta   90.00
_cell.angle_gamma   90.00
#
_symmetry.space_group_name_H-M   'P 1'
#
loop_
_entity.id
_entity.type
_entity.pdbx_description
1 polymer ?
#
loop_
_entity_poly.entity_id
_entity_poly.type
_entity_poly.pdbx_seq_one_letter_code
_entity_poly.pdbx_strand_id
1 'polypeptide(L)'
;MHKKYNKFLIIALILVLVLGVSSYFYNDLVSEAATAADGEGDITSSLNSTVGNVAPVDTASAKVTEDTSFLMKLNSLTVIKVDTSLFEDQGFKLLKDNNIKLTPESYGRVNPFAPTSGRSVVSNVSTFTLKTIPATAITTKSAILNGSLDGAASTNIYFEYGLTKENLNKVTPKVTASLVGNFGSTVTGLSSNTEYFFRAVANINGNTTAGDIISFKTN
;
A
#
# COMPACT_ATOMS: atom_id res chain seq x y z
N MET A 1 -94.88 -23.89 22.23
CA MET A 1 -93.75 -24.82 22.40
C MET A 1 -92.60 -24.62 21.36
N HIS A 2 -92.45 -23.43 20.74
CA HIS A 2 -91.55 -23.25 19.57
C HIS A 2 -90.25 -22.45 19.81
N LYS A 3 -90.03 -21.84 20.99
CA LYS A 3 -88.86 -20.97 21.20
C LYS A 3 -87.52 -21.71 21.35
N LYS A 4 -87.52 -22.98 21.79
CA LYS A 4 -86.29 -23.77 21.95
C LYS A 4 -85.75 -24.27 20.59
N TYR A 5 -86.64 -24.63 19.67
CA TYR A 5 -86.27 -25.06 18.32
C TYR A 5 -85.60 -23.93 17.53
N ASN A 6 -86.04 -22.67 17.66
CA ASN A 6 -85.42 -21.55 16.94
C ASN A 6 -83.98 -21.26 17.39
N LYS A 7 -83.70 -21.35 18.70
CA LYS A 7 -82.33 -21.15 19.22
C LYS A 7 -81.41 -22.30 18.82
N PHE A 8 -81.92 -23.53 18.87
CA PHE A 8 -81.17 -24.71 18.40
C PHE A 8 -80.88 -24.63 16.90
N LEU A 9 -81.85 -24.17 16.09
CA LEU A 9 -81.69 -24.02 14.64
C LEU A 9 -80.66 -22.94 14.27
N ILE A 10 -80.63 -21.82 15.01
CA ILE A 10 -79.61 -20.77 14.83
C ILE A 10 -78.22 -21.29 15.19
N ILE A 11 -78.08 -22.02 16.30
CA ILE A 11 -76.78 -22.58 16.72
C ILE A 11 -76.31 -23.65 15.73
N ALA A 12 -77.22 -24.51 15.25
CA ALA A 12 -76.90 -25.51 14.24
C ALA A 12 -76.45 -24.86 12.91
N LEU A 13 -77.10 -23.77 12.49
CA LEU A 13 -76.71 -23.02 11.29
C LEU A 13 -75.32 -22.38 11.42
N ILE A 14 -75.01 -21.78 12.57
CA ILE A 14 -73.68 -21.20 12.84
C ILE A 14 -72.61 -22.29 12.84
N LEU A 15 -72.90 -23.47 13.44
CA LEU A 15 -71.94 -24.57 13.50
C LEU A 15 -71.65 -25.17 12.13
N VAL A 16 -72.67 -25.28 11.26
CA VAL A 16 -72.50 -25.67 9.85
C VAL A 16 -71.68 -24.63 9.07
N LEU A 17 -71.92 -23.33 9.30
CA LEU A 17 -71.14 -22.26 8.68
C LEU A 17 -69.67 -22.31 9.11
N VAL A 18 -69.40 -22.46 10.41
CA VAL A 18 -68.02 -22.52 10.92
C VAL A 18 -67.30 -23.76 10.39
N LEU A 19 -67.93 -24.94 10.40
CA LEU A 19 -67.34 -26.15 9.84
C LEU A 19 -67.10 -26.03 8.33
N GLY A 20 -68.05 -25.46 7.58
CA GLY A 20 -67.90 -25.24 6.15
C GLY A 20 -66.76 -24.27 5.82
N VAL A 21 -66.63 -23.19 6.58
CA VAL A 21 -65.54 -22.23 6.46
C VAL A 21 -64.20 -22.87 6.84
N SER A 22 -64.13 -23.64 7.92
CA SER A 22 -62.92 -24.37 8.31
C SER A 22 -62.51 -25.42 7.27
N SER A 23 -63.44 -26.18 6.69
CA SER A 23 -63.12 -27.13 5.61
C SER A 23 -62.70 -26.44 4.32
N TYR A 24 -63.31 -25.30 3.98
CA TYR A 24 -62.90 -24.49 2.83
C TYR A 24 -61.45 -24.00 2.98
N PHE A 25 -61.11 -23.40 4.12
CA PHE A 25 -59.76 -22.92 4.38
C PHE A 25 -58.75 -24.06 4.61
N TYR A 26 -59.16 -25.22 5.12
CA TYR A 26 -58.29 -26.39 5.24
C TYR A 26 -57.91 -26.96 3.87
N ASN A 27 -58.85 -27.03 2.93
CA ASN A 27 -58.56 -27.47 1.56
C ASN A 27 -57.71 -26.44 0.79
N ASP A 28 -57.85 -25.15 1.09
CA ASP A 28 -57.00 -24.09 0.53
C ASP A 28 -55.55 -24.21 1.04
N LEU A 29 -55.37 -24.44 2.35
CA LEU A 29 -54.06 -24.69 2.98
C LEU A 29 -53.40 -26.00 2.52
N VAL A 30 -54.17 -27.06 2.25
CA VAL A 30 -53.64 -28.34 1.75
C VAL A 30 -53.38 -28.30 0.24
N SER A 31 -54.14 -27.52 -0.54
CA SER A 31 -53.86 -27.31 -1.97
C SER A 31 -52.59 -26.50 -2.18
N GLU A 32 -52.28 -25.55 -1.28
CA GLU A 32 -51.01 -24.82 -1.26
C GLU A 32 -49.83 -25.73 -0.82
N ALA A 33 -50.09 -26.80 -0.06
CA ALA A 33 -49.08 -27.77 0.38
C ALA A 33 -48.87 -28.96 -0.58
N ALA A 34 -49.79 -29.20 -1.53
CA ALA A 34 -49.80 -30.38 -2.41
C ALA A 34 -49.22 -30.16 -3.81
N THR A 35 -48.40 -29.12 -4.00
CA THR A 35 -47.45 -29.07 -5.11
C THR A 35 -46.09 -28.60 -4.61
N ALA A 36 -45.54 -29.33 -3.63
CA ALA A 36 -44.10 -29.60 -3.67
C ALA A 36 -43.84 -30.47 -4.90
N ALA A 37 -43.86 -29.84 -6.08
CA ALA A 37 -43.29 -30.45 -7.26
C ALA A 37 -41.78 -30.45 -7.02
N ASP A 38 -41.23 -31.65 -7.04
CA ASP A 38 -39.81 -32.01 -6.93
C ASP A 38 -39.00 -31.50 -8.13
N GLY A 39 -39.28 -30.28 -8.57
CA GLY A 39 -38.53 -29.58 -9.60
C GLY A 39 -37.25 -29.05 -8.97
N GLU A 40 -36.15 -29.76 -9.21
CA GLU A 40 -34.82 -29.17 -9.30
C GLU A 40 -34.87 -28.00 -10.30
N GLY A 41 -35.40 -26.87 -9.85
CA GLY A 41 -35.57 -25.66 -10.63
C GLY A 41 -34.24 -24.93 -10.66
N ASP A 42 -33.43 -25.27 -11.66
CA ASP A 42 -32.18 -24.59 -11.94
C ASP A 42 -32.42 -23.09 -12.13
N ILE A 43 -31.58 -22.27 -11.50
CA ILE A 43 -31.59 -20.81 -11.61
C ILE A 43 -30.94 -20.41 -12.94
N THR A 44 -31.58 -20.76 -14.04
CA THR A 44 -31.10 -20.38 -15.37
C THR A 44 -31.46 -18.91 -15.66
N SER A 45 -30.49 -18.13 -16.12
CA SER A 45 -30.71 -16.76 -16.60
C SER A 45 -31.66 -16.75 -17.80
N SER A 46 -32.65 -15.85 -17.81
CA SER A 46 -33.62 -15.67 -18.89
C SER A 46 -33.00 -15.03 -20.13
N LEU A 47 -32.30 -15.84 -20.94
CA LEU A 47 -32.00 -15.50 -22.32
C LEU A 47 -32.41 -16.67 -23.20
N ASN A 48 -33.58 -16.54 -23.83
CA ASN A 48 -33.79 -16.80 -25.26
C ASN A 48 -35.31 -16.86 -25.58
N SER A 49 -35.90 -15.74 -25.98
CA SER A 49 -37.18 -15.80 -26.70
C SER A 49 -36.87 -16.15 -28.16
N THR A 50 -36.95 -17.44 -28.49
CA THR A 50 -36.95 -17.87 -29.89
C THR A 50 -38.34 -17.61 -30.44
N VAL A 51 -38.37 -16.81 -31.49
CA VAL A 51 -39.52 -16.43 -32.33
C VAL A 51 -40.44 -17.63 -32.62
N GLY A 52 -41.72 -17.48 -32.26
CA GLY A 52 -42.79 -18.38 -32.67
C GLY A 52 -44.14 -17.66 -32.55
N ASN A 53 -44.69 -17.23 -33.68
CA ASN A 53 -45.99 -16.56 -33.82
C ASN A 53 -47.14 -17.31 -33.13
N VAL A 54 -47.70 -16.75 -32.05
CA VAL A 54 -49.09 -16.99 -31.59
C VAL A 54 -49.62 -15.68 -30.96
N ALA A 55 -50.93 -15.42 -31.09
CA ALA A 55 -51.73 -14.21 -30.78
C ALA A 55 -51.28 -13.34 -29.57
N PRO A 56 -51.70 -12.04 -29.48
CA PRO A 56 -51.37 -11.19 -28.34
C PRO A 56 -52.15 -11.66 -27.10
N VAL A 57 -51.67 -12.73 -26.48
CA VAL A 57 -52.03 -13.14 -25.13
C VAL A 57 -51.44 -12.07 -24.23
N ASP A 58 -52.28 -11.54 -23.32
CA ASP A 58 -51.98 -10.51 -22.34
C ASP A 58 -50.60 -10.72 -21.71
N THR A 59 -49.59 -10.13 -22.35
CA THR A 59 -48.18 -10.37 -22.05
C THR A 59 -47.83 -9.71 -20.73
N ALA A 60 -48.63 -8.73 -20.30
CA ALA A 60 -48.54 -8.13 -18.98
C ALA A 60 -48.97 -9.14 -17.90
N SER A 61 -50.10 -9.82 -18.05
CA SER A 61 -50.55 -10.83 -17.06
C SER A 61 -49.64 -12.06 -16.98
N ALA A 62 -49.12 -12.56 -18.11
CA ALA A 62 -48.18 -13.68 -18.11
C ALA A 62 -46.85 -13.30 -17.43
N LYS A 63 -46.30 -12.13 -17.76
CA LYS A 63 -45.08 -11.61 -17.14
C LYS A 63 -45.27 -11.30 -15.67
N VAL A 64 -46.42 -10.74 -15.27
CA VAL A 64 -46.75 -10.51 -13.86
C VAL A 64 -46.84 -11.83 -13.09
N THR A 65 -47.34 -12.89 -13.72
CA THR A 65 -47.40 -14.23 -13.11
C THR A 65 -46.01 -14.84 -12.93
N GLU A 66 -45.12 -14.73 -13.93
CA GLU A 66 -43.73 -15.16 -13.83
C GLU A 66 -42.96 -14.36 -12.78
N ASP A 67 -43.09 -13.03 -12.79
CA ASP A 67 -42.45 -12.12 -11.85
C ASP A 67 -42.93 -12.43 -10.42
N THR A 68 -44.23 -12.66 -10.21
CA THR A 68 -44.80 -13.01 -8.90
C THR A 68 -44.31 -14.39 -8.44
N SER A 69 -44.23 -15.37 -9.34
CA SER A 69 -43.74 -16.72 -9.04
C SER A 69 -42.25 -16.71 -8.67
N PHE A 70 -41.45 -15.89 -9.34
CA PHE A 70 -40.05 -15.70 -9.00
C PHE A 70 -39.88 -15.05 -7.62
N LEU A 71 -40.68 -14.04 -7.29
CA LEU A 71 -40.67 -13.41 -5.97
C LEU A 71 -41.08 -14.39 -4.86
N MET A 72 -42.07 -15.24 -5.09
CA MET A 72 -42.44 -16.28 -4.13
C MET A 72 -41.31 -17.30 -3.93
N LYS A 73 -40.60 -17.69 -5.00
CA LYS A 73 -39.40 -18.53 -4.91
C LYS A 73 -38.30 -17.86 -4.08
N LEU A 74 -37.98 -16.59 -4.34
CA LEU A 74 -37.01 -15.83 -3.54
C LEU A 74 -37.40 -15.74 -2.06
N ASN A 75 -38.68 -15.49 -1.78
CA ASN A 75 -39.19 -15.37 -0.42
C ASN A 75 -39.20 -16.73 0.33
N SER A 76 -39.23 -17.84 -0.40
CA SER A 76 -39.14 -19.20 0.16
C SER A 76 -37.71 -19.65 0.48
N LEU A 77 -36.68 -18.92 0.02
CA LEU A 77 -35.28 -19.26 0.29
C LEU A 77 -34.93 -18.99 1.76
N THR A 78 -34.78 -20.05 2.55
CA THR A 78 -34.38 -19.96 3.96
C THR A 78 -32.88 -20.19 4.16
N VAL A 79 -32.23 -20.93 3.24
CA VAL A 79 -30.80 -21.22 3.25
C VAL A 79 -30.29 -21.21 1.83
N ILE A 80 -29.22 -20.45 1.58
CA ILE A 80 -28.46 -20.51 0.32
C ILE A 80 -27.20 -21.31 0.61
N LYS A 81 -27.04 -22.47 -0.06
CA LYS A 81 -25.81 -23.26 0.01
C LYS A 81 -24.88 -22.80 -1.12
N VAL A 82 -23.75 -22.21 -0.75
CA VAL A 82 -22.66 -21.97 -1.70
C VAL A 82 -21.85 -23.26 -1.79
N ASP A 83 -21.62 -23.76 -3.01
CA ASP A 83 -20.71 -24.88 -3.21
C ASP A 83 -19.27 -24.42 -2.95
N THR A 84 -18.66 -24.95 -1.89
CA THR A 84 -17.29 -24.65 -1.50
C THR A 84 -16.29 -25.74 -1.89
N SER A 85 -16.73 -26.77 -2.63
CA SER A 85 -15.89 -27.91 -3.01
C SER A 85 -14.62 -27.50 -3.76
N LEU A 86 -14.71 -26.43 -4.58
CA LEU A 86 -13.58 -25.83 -5.27
C LEU A 86 -12.47 -25.37 -4.31
N PHE A 87 -12.83 -24.87 -3.12
CA PHE A 87 -11.87 -24.38 -2.12
C PHE A 87 -11.18 -25.52 -1.36
N GLU A 88 -11.75 -26.73 -1.40
CA GLU A 88 -11.17 -27.92 -0.80
C GLU A 88 -10.16 -28.64 -1.72
N ASP A 89 -10.17 -28.33 -3.02
CA ASP A 89 -9.27 -28.90 -4.02
C ASP A 89 -7.80 -28.63 -3.70
N GLN A 90 -6.96 -29.64 -3.92
CA GLN A 90 -5.53 -29.56 -3.62
C GLN A 90 -4.83 -28.52 -4.49
N GLY A 91 -5.24 -28.36 -5.76
CA GLY A 91 -4.71 -27.32 -6.65
C GLY A 91 -5.05 -25.93 -6.14
N PHE A 92 -6.29 -25.71 -5.70
CA PHE A 92 -6.72 -24.43 -5.11
C PHE A 92 -5.90 -24.10 -3.85
N LYS A 93 -5.70 -25.05 -2.94
CA LYS A 93 -4.89 -24.88 -1.72
C LYS A 93 -3.41 -24.62 -1.98
N LEU A 94 -2.90 -25.04 -3.14
CA LEU A 94 -1.50 -24.85 -3.55
C LEU A 94 -1.27 -23.53 -4.31
N LEU A 95 -2.31 -22.77 -4.64
CA LEU A 95 -2.16 -21.45 -5.24
C LEU A 95 -1.37 -20.55 -4.30
N LYS A 96 -0.24 -20.04 -4.81
CA LYS A 96 0.57 -19.05 -4.10
C LYS A 96 0.11 -17.67 -4.52
N ASP A 97 -0.12 -16.80 -3.54
CA ASP A 97 -0.31 -15.38 -3.80
C ASP A 97 0.99 -14.80 -4.37
N ASN A 98 0.98 -14.53 -5.67
CA ASN A 98 2.09 -13.87 -6.37
C ASN A 98 1.95 -12.34 -6.30
N ASN A 99 1.29 -11.80 -5.28
CA ASN A 99 1.21 -10.36 -5.06
C ASN A 99 2.61 -9.75 -5.08
N ILE A 100 2.94 -9.15 -6.22
CA ILE A 100 4.09 -8.29 -6.37
C ILE A 100 3.77 -7.06 -5.52
N LYS A 101 4.46 -6.90 -4.39
CA LYS A 101 4.46 -5.61 -3.71
C LYS A 101 5.10 -4.62 -4.66
N LEU A 102 4.25 -3.85 -5.36
CA LEU A 102 4.68 -2.66 -6.07
C LEU A 102 5.20 -1.71 -4.99
N THR A 103 6.52 -1.68 -4.80
CA THR A 103 7.12 -0.53 -4.14
C THR A 103 6.69 0.68 -4.97
N PRO A 104 6.11 1.73 -4.38
CA PRO A 104 5.73 2.90 -5.15
C PRO A 104 6.98 3.42 -5.84
N GLU A 105 7.06 3.21 -7.15
CA GLU A 105 8.02 3.91 -7.96
C GLU A 105 7.69 5.39 -7.85
N SER A 106 8.72 6.23 -7.77
CA SER A 106 8.51 7.68 -7.70
C SER A 106 7.57 8.09 -8.84
N TYR A 107 6.38 8.58 -8.49
CA TYR A 107 5.37 8.94 -9.48
C TYR A 107 5.93 9.96 -10.48
N GLY A 108 5.98 9.58 -11.75
CA GLY A 108 6.21 10.47 -12.88
C GLY A 108 7.68 10.77 -13.21
N ARG A 109 8.01 10.65 -14.50
CA ARG A 109 9.11 11.47 -15.07
C ARG A 109 8.67 12.93 -15.00
N VAL A 110 9.58 13.83 -14.64
CA VAL A 110 9.35 15.27 -14.76
C VAL A 110 8.84 15.56 -16.17
N ASN A 111 7.71 16.26 -16.28
CA ASN A 111 7.13 16.63 -17.58
C ASN A 111 8.17 17.42 -18.39
N PRO A 112 8.69 16.87 -19.51
CA PRO A 112 9.73 17.54 -20.31
C PRO A 112 9.21 18.79 -21.02
N PHE A 113 7.89 19.03 -20.98
CA PHE A 113 7.22 20.19 -21.55
C PHE A 113 6.63 21.13 -20.49
N ALA A 114 6.99 20.98 -19.21
CA ALA A 114 6.59 21.95 -18.19
C ALA A 114 7.14 23.35 -18.55
N PRO A 115 6.31 24.42 -18.57
CA PRO A 115 6.79 25.78 -18.76
C PRO A 115 7.88 26.09 -17.72
N THR A 116 9.03 26.63 -18.15
CA THR A 116 10.21 26.84 -17.30
C THR A 116 10.03 28.03 -16.34
N SER A 117 9.05 27.96 -15.45
CA SER A 117 8.84 28.93 -14.36
C SER A 117 9.71 28.57 -13.15
N GLY A 118 10.90 28.05 -13.41
CA GLY A 118 11.73 27.38 -12.44
C GLY A 118 12.80 26.62 -13.20
N ARG A 119 13.83 27.34 -13.64
CA ARG A 119 15.10 26.73 -14.03
C ARG A 119 15.64 26.03 -12.79
N SER A 120 15.20 24.81 -12.54
CA SER A 120 16.01 23.80 -11.88
C SER A 120 17.23 23.68 -12.77
N VAL A 121 18.23 24.50 -12.47
CA VAL A 121 19.60 24.16 -12.81
C VAL A 121 19.70 22.74 -12.30
N VAL A 122 19.72 21.78 -13.23
CA VAL A 122 20.30 20.48 -12.95
C VAL A 122 21.74 20.86 -12.67
N SER A 123 22.00 21.24 -11.42
CA SER A 123 23.33 21.33 -10.90
C SER A 123 23.84 19.94 -11.16
N ASN A 124 24.69 19.81 -12.17
CA ASN A 124 25.52 18.66 -12.34
C ASN A 124 26.18 18.51 -10.96
N VAL A 125 25.62 17.67 -10.09
CA VAL A 125 26.14 17.51 -8.74
C VAL A 125 27.44 16.78 -8.99
N SER A 126 28.50 17.56 -9.18
CA SER A 126 29.86 17.08 -9.15
C SER A 126 30.02 16.49 -7.77
N THR A 127 29.79 15.18 -7.66
CA THR A 127 29.95 14.45 -6.41
C THR A 127 31.44 14.48 -6.11
N PHE A 128 31.83 15.33 -5.19
CA PHE A 128 33.19 15.38 -4.69
C PHE A 128 33.26 14.62 -3.37
N THR A 129 34.43 14.09 -3.05
CA THR A 129 34.68 13.38 -1.80
C THR A 129 35.94 13.94 -1.17
N LEU A 130 35.82 14.51 0.03
CA LEU A 130 36.94 14.98 0.84
C LEU A 130 37.15 14.02 2.00
N LYS A 131 38.35 13.46 2.14
CA LYS A 131 38.71 12.53 3.22
C LYS A 131 39.90 13.05 4.01
N THR A 132 39.82 12.92 5.33
CA THR A 132 40.98 13.04 6.22
C THR A 132 41.65 11.68 6.33
N ILE A 133 42.96 11.61 6.09
CA ILE A 133 43.75 10.37 6.11
C ILE A 133 44.65 10.39 7.35
N PRO A 134 44.90 9.23 8.01
CA PRO A 134 45.79 9.16 9.17
C PRO A 134 47.12 9.91 8.99
N ALA A 135 47.55 10.56 10.07
CA ALA A 135 48.80 11.29 10.10
C ALA A 135 49.99 10.31 9.98
N THR A 136 51.05 10.76 9.32
CA THR A 136 52.30 10.01 9.11
C THR A 136 53.50 10.78 9.63
N ALA A 137 54.66 10.13 9.72
CA ALA A 137 55.92 10.74 10.18
C ALA A 137 55.77 11.50 11.51
N ILE A 138 55.06 10.88 12.46
CA ILE A 138 54.80 11.46 13.78
C ILE A 138 56.06 11.39 14.62
N THR A 139 56.49 12.53 15.13
CA THR A 139 57.64 12.68 16.03
C THR A 139 57.18 13.23 17.38
N THR A 140 58.11 13.57 18.27
CA THR A 140 57.82 14.22 19.55
C THR A 140 57.32 15.66 19.39
N LYS A 141 57.60 16.32 18.25
CA LYS A 141 57.32 17.76 18.01
C LYS A 141 56.66 18.06 16.66
N SER A 142 56.46 17.07 15.79
CA SER A 142 55.90 17.26 14.46
C SER A 142 55.08 16.05 13.98
N ALA A 143 54.24 16.27 12.98
CA ALA A 143 53.53 15.22 12.25
C ALA A 143 53.20 15.72 10.84
N ILE A 144 52.97 14.80 9.90
CA ILE A 144 52.43 15.11 8.58
C ILE A 144 50.95 14.74 8.57
N LEU A 145 50.09 15.75 8.40
CA LEU A 145 48.64 15.56 8.26
C LEU A 145 48.33 15.27 6.79
N ASN A 146 47.52 14.24 6.54
CA ASN A 146 47.22 13.77 5.19
C ASN A 146 45.73 13.87 4.88
N GLY A 147 45.40 14.09 3.60
CA GLY A 147 44.04 14.13 3.12
C GLY A 147 43.97 13.78 1.63
N SER A 148 42.75 13.54 1.15
CA SER A 148 42.48 13.28 -0.26
C SER A 148 41.21 13.99 -0.70
N LEU A 149 41.26 14.62 -1.86
CA LEU A 149 40.13 15.29 -2.49
C LEU A 149 39.91 14.67 -3.86
N ASP A 150 38.75 14.06 -4.05
CA ASP A 150 38.32 13.50 -5.33
C ASP A 150 37.10 14.25 -5.89
N GLY A 151 36.98 14.34 -7.22
CA GLY A 151 35.80 14.85 -7.91
C GLY A 151 35.59 16.38 -7.92
N ALA A 152 36.55 17.18 -7.42
CA ALA A 152 36.55 18.64 -7.57
C ALA A 152 37.93 19.28 -7.32
N ALA A 153 38.16 20.45 -7.93
CA ALA A 153 39.29 21.32 -7.58
C ALA A 153 38.94 22.21 -6.36
N SER A 154 39.94 22.60 -5.59
CA SER A 154 39.78 23.46 -4.41
C SER A 154 40.67 24.70 -4.48
N THR A 155 40.10 25.87 -4.21
CA THR A 155 40.84 27.14 -4.18
C THR A 155 41.75 27.21 -2.95
N ASN A 156 41.31 26.62 -1.84
CA ASN A 156 42.02 26.59 -0.57
C ASN A 156 41.82 25.24 0.10
N ILE A 157 42.90 24.49 0.29
CA ILE A 157 42.93 23.27 1.08
C ILE A 157 43.89 23.43 2.24
N TYR A 158 43.46 22.98 3.42
CA TYR A 158 44.22 23.06 4.66
C TYR A 158 43.72 22.04 5.67
N PHE A 159 44.41 21.93 6.79
CA PHE A 159 43.97 21.14 7.93
C PHE A 159 43.67 22.04 9.11
N GLU A 160 42.59 21.71 9.82
CA GLU A 160 42.32 22.23 11.16
C GLU A 160 42.74 21.17 12.17
N TYR A 161 43.40 21.58 13.24
CA TYR A 161 43.86 20.68 14.30
C TYR A 161 43.81 21.33 15.68
N GLY A 162 43.73 20.51 16.72
CA GLY A 162 43.56 20.96 18.09
C GLY A 162 43.75 19.84 19.12
N LEU A 163 43.64 20.18 20.40
CA LEU A 163 43.75 19.22 21.51
C LEU A 163 42.42 18.53 21.84
N THR A 164 41.30 19.08 21.36
CA THR A 164 39.96 18.50 21.56
C THR A 164 39.25 18.36 20.23
N LYS A 165 38.33 17.40 20.14
CA LYS A 165 37.57 17.10 18.92
C LYS A 165 36.61 18.25 18.56
N GLU A 166 36.09 18.95 19.57
CA GLU A 166 35.11 20.02 19.44
C GLU A 166 35.75 21.37 19.10
N ASN A 167 37.06 21.52 19.32
CA ASN A 167 37.76 22.80 19.15
C ASN A 167 39.11 22.63 18.45
N LEU A 168 39.08 22.66 17.11
CA LEU A 168 40.26 22.66 16.26
C LEU A 168 40.73 24.09 15.99
N ASN A 169 41.40 24.68 16.98
CA ASN A 169 41.76 26.11 16.99
C ASN A 169 43.02 26.47 16.18
N LYS A 170 43.73 25.49 15.60
CA LYS A 170 44.92 25.72 14.78
C LYS A 170 44.66 25.31 13.34
N VAL A 171 45.28 26.04 12.41
CA VAL A 171 45.19 25.79 10.97
C VAL A 171 46.57 25.64 10.35
N THR A 172 46.71 24.78 9.36
CA THR A 172 47.91 24.73 8.52
C THR A 172 47.87 25.86 7.47
N PRO A 173 49.00 26.17 6.81
CA PRO A 173 48.99 27.04 5.64
C PRO A 173 47.99 26.53 4.59
N LYS A 174 47.26 27.47 3.98
CA LYS A 174 46.31 27.17 2.90
C LYS A 174 47.07 27.01 1.61
N VAL A 175 46.79 25.93 0.89
CA VAL A 175 47.38 25.63 -0.41
C VAL A 175 46.27 25.61 -1.44
N THR A 176 46.49 26.16 -2.63
CA THR A 176 45.56 25.98 -3.74
C THR A 176 45.80 24.60 -4.36
N ALA A 177 44.79 23.73 -4.32
CA ALA A 177 44.85 22.41 -4.92
C ALA A 177 44.17 22.46 -6.28
N SER A 178 44.95 22.75 -7.32
CA SER A 178 44.50 22.67 -8.71
C SER A 178 44.29 21.24 -9.19
N LEU A 179 44.86 20.26 -8.49
CA LEU A 179 44.80 18.84 -8.85
C LEU A 179 43.99 18.05 -7.82
N VAL A 180 43.10 17.23 -8.36
CA VAL A 180 42.39 16.17 -7.64
C VAL A 180 43.42 15.13 -7.15
N GLY A 181 43.35 14.70 -5.89
CA GLY A 181 44.26 13.70 -5.33
C GLY A 181 44.64 13.91 -3.87
N ASN A 182 45.75 13.28 -3.46
CA ASN A 182 46.26 13.32 -2.10
C ASN A 182 47.08 14.59 -1.84
N PHE A 183 46.94 15.14 -0.64
CA PHE A 183 47.68 16.29 -0.17
C PHE A 183 48.08 16.10 1.29
N GLY A 184 49.13 16.80 1.70
CA GLY A 184 49.58 16.76 3.09
C GLY A 184 50.28 18.04 3.52
N SER A 185 50.30 18.28 4.83
CA SER A 185 50.94 19.44 5.43
C SER A 185 51.65 19.04 6.72
N THR A 186 52.89 19.52 6.87
CA THR A 186 53.69 19.28 8.07
C THR A 186 53.31 20.28 9.14
N VAL A 187 52.94 19.78 10.32
CA VAL A 187 52.76 20.59 11.53
C VAL A 187 53.98 20.43 12.44
N THR A 188 54.44 21.53 13.04
CA THR A 188 55.59 21.58 13.93
C THR A 188 55.24 22.30 15.23
N GLY A 189 56.09 22.19 16.25
CA GLY A 189 55.87 22.82 17.55
C GLY A 189 54.79 22.14 18.40
N LEU A 190 54.57 20.84 18.18
CA LEU A 190 53.63 20.04 18.98
C LEU A 190 54.23 19.71 20.37
N SER A 191 53.37 19.42 21.34
CA SER A 191 53.79 18.86 22.62
C SER A 191 54.04 17.36 22.48
N SER A 192 55.02 16.81 23.21
CA SER A 192 55.34 15.38 23.20
C SER A 192 54.29 14.57 23.97
N ASN A 193 54.14 13.29 23.66
CA ASN A 193 53.17 12.37 24.29
C ASN A 193 51.74 12.95 24.40
N THR A 194 51.32 13.76 23.42
CA THR A 194 50.06 14.51 23.44
C THR A 194 49.17 14.06 22.27
N GLU A 195 47.89 13.81 22.57
CA GLU A 195 46.89 13.50 21.54
C GLU A 195 46.39 14.79 20.89
N TYR A 196 46.30 14.76 19.57
CA TYR A 196 45.78 15.84 18.74
C TYR A 196 44.69 15.30 17.82
N PHE A 197 43.67 16.12 17.59
CA PHE A 197 42.60 15.87 16.63
C PHE A 197 42.81 16.75 15.41
N PHE A 198 42.44 16.27 14.23
CA PHE A 198 42.51 17.06 13.01
C PHE A 198 41.49 16.63 11.95
N ARG A 199 41.19 17.55 11.02
CA ARG A 199 40.38 17.29 9.81
C ARG A 199 40.91 18.05 8.62
N ALA A 200 40.69 17.50 7.43
CA ALA A 200 40.88 18.22 6.17
C ALA A 200 39.74 19.21 5.92
N VAL A 201 40.06 20.39 5.40
CA VAL A 201 39.09 21.42 5.00
C VAL A 201 39.45 21.94 3.60
N ALA A 202 38.44 22.02 2.73
CA ALA A 202 38.59 22.49 1.36
C ALA A 202 37.50 23.52 1.01
N ASN A 203 37.86 24.55 0.24
CA ASN A 203 36.89 25.45 -0.38
C ASN A 203 36.66 25.06 -1.84
N ILE A 204 35.49 24.50 -2.12
CA ILE A 204 35.12 23.94 -3.41
C ILE A 204 33.91 24.72 -3.92
N ASN A 205 34.04 25.35 -5.10
CA ASN A 205 32.99 26.17 -5.69
C ASN A 205 32.43 27.25 -4.75
N GLY A 206 33.30 27.86 -3.93
CA GLY A 206 32.91 28.87 -2.94
C GLY A 206 32.35 28.33 -1.62
N ASN A 207 32.13 27.01 -1.51
CA ASN A 207 31.63 26.37 -0.29
C ASN A 207 32.75 25.72 0.51
N THR A 208 32.78 25.95 1.81
CA THR A 208 33.73 25.29 2.72
C THR A 208 33.19 23.93 3.12
N THR A 209 33.93 22.87 2.79
CA THR A 209 33.60 21.50 3.18
C THR A 209 34.72 20.95 4.05
N ALA A 210 34.34 20.20 5.09
CA ALA A 210 35.27 19.55 6.00
C ALA A 210 35.12 18.03 5.91
N GLY A 211 36.24 17.32 6.04
CA GLY A 211 36.26 15.87 6.19
C GLY A 211 36.06 15.43 7.64
N ASP A 212 36.13 14.13 7.86
CA ASP A 212 36.02 13.54 9.19
C ASP A 212 37.15 13.98 10.13
N ILE A 213 36.85 14.07 11.42
CA ILE A 213 37.85 14.35 12.45
C ILE A 213 38.45 13.02 12.92
N ILE A 214 39.77 12.92 12.83
CA ILE A 214 40.55 11.78 13.34
C ILE A 214 41.62 12.27 14.32
N SER A 215 42.20 11.36 15.12
CA SER A 215 43.26 11.71 16.07
C SER A 215 44.59 11.05 15.75
N PHE A 216 45.67 11.64 16.28
CA PHE A 216 47.00 11.05 16.34
C PHE A 216 47.67 11.46 17.65
N LYS A 217 48.70 10.73 18.07
CA LYS A 217 49.43 11.01 19.30
C LYS A 217 50.92 11.15 19.03
N THR A 218 51.53 12.22 19.51
CA THR A 218 52.99 12.43 19.41
C THR A 218 53.77 11.47 20.30
N ASN A 219 55.02 11.20 19.93
CA ASN A 219 55.94 10.34 20.70
C ASN A 219 56.45 11.03 21.97
#